data_AF-A0A6N7PJQ0-F1
#
_entry.id   AF-A0A6N7PJQ0-F1
#
_cell.length_a   1.000
_cell.length_b   1.000
_cell.length_c   1.000
_cell.angle_alpha   90.00
_cell.angle_beta   90.00
_cell.angle_gamma   90.00
#
_symmetry.space_group_name_H-M   'P 1'
#
loop_
_entity.id
_entity.type
_entity.pdbx_description
1 polymer ?
#
loop_
_entity_poly.entity_id
_entity_poly.type
_entity_poly.pdbx_seq_one_letter_code
_entity_poly.pdbx_strand_id
1 'polypeptide(L)'
;MRRLLVNTLLLLSLGAAALGCSSRAQVICELECACQHCSDHDEIRVCESHAAREEVADVYGCSDAWTAFTVCYEEKGTCDETSDLFSTREENNADRCGKEARGLLDCIEAASAHDGNWF
;
A
#
# COMPACT_ATOMS: atom_id res chain seq x y z
N MET A 1 35.76 11.88 -44.83
CA MET A 1 36.10 10.73 -43.97
C MET A 1 35.56 10.99 -42.57
N ARG A 2 34.79 10.04 -42.02
CA ARG A 2 34.55 9.71 -40.59
C ARG A 2 34.18 10.85 -39.60
N ARG A 3 33.27 10.73 -38.64
CA ARG A 3 32.22 9.78 -38.17
C ARG A 3 31.66 10.47 -36.90
N LEU A 4 30.32 10.48 -36.70
CA LEU A 4 29.53 10.34 -35.45
C LEU A 4 30.01 11.14 -34.20
N LEU A 5 29.20 11.96 -33.52
CA LEU A 5 28.07 11.61 -32.61
C LEU A 5 27.44 12.98 -32.20
N VAL A 6 26.21 13.39 -32.50
CA VAL A 6 24.87 12.86 -32.12
C VAL A 6 24.70 12.65 -30.62
N ASN A 7 23.82 13.46 -30.03
CA ASN A 7 23.07 13.28 -28.78
C ASN A 7 23.84 12.97 -27.49
N THR A 8 24.08 14.02 -26.72
CA THR A 8 23.99 13.96 -25.26
C THR A 8 22.85 14.88 -24.82
N LEU A 9 21.64 14.45 -25.16
CA LEU A 9 20.37 14.98 -24.66
C LEU A 9 19.80 13.86 -23.77
N LEU A 10 19.20 14.26 -22.64
CA LEU A 10 18.57 13.43 -21.62
C LEU A 10 19.51 12.60 -20.74
N LEU A 11 19.64 12.97 -19.47
CA LEU A 11 19.76 12.07 -18.30
C LEU A 11 19.85 12.90 -17.01
N LEU A 12 18.86 13.76 -16.75
CA LEU A 12 18.71 14.45 -15.45
C LEU A 12 17.24 14.75 -15.21
N SER A 13 16.44 13.69 -15.09
CA SER A 13 15.06 13.78 -14.58
C SER A 13 14.68 12.47 -13.92
N LEU A 14 15.45 12.05 -12.90
CA LEU A 14 15.04 11.00 -11.98
C LEU A 14 15.18 11.53 -10.56
N GLY A 15 14.07 11.57 -9.83
CA GLY A 15 14.07 11.68 -8.37
C GLY A 15 13.89 13.09 -7.79
N ALA A 16 12.83 13.80 -8.19
CA ALA A 16 12.30 14.91 -7.40
C ALA A 16 10.82 14.66 -7.08
N ALA A 17 10.54 13.57 -6.38
CA ALA A 17 9.27 13.36 -5.69
C ALA A 17 9.59 12.71 -4.35
N ALA A 18 9.48 13.49 -3.27
CA ALA A 18 9.20 13.05 -1.89
C ALA A 18 9.71 14.12 -0.90
N LEU A 19 9.19 15.34 -0.99
CA LEU A 19 9.17 16.23 0.17
C LEU A 19 7.70 16.38 0.57
N GLY A 20 7.25 15.53 1.51
CA GLY A 20 6.12 15.87 2.39
C GLY A 20 4.75 15.18 2.17
N CYS A 21 4.66 13.98 1.60
CA CYS A 21 3.43 13.17 1.63
C CYS A 21 3.69 11.92 2.46
N SER A 22 3.03 11.75 3.61
CA SER A 22 3.03 10.45 4.29
C SER A 22 2.42 9.43 3.34
N SER A 23 3.02 8.25 3.22
CA SER A 23 2.47 7.19 2.38
C SER A 23 1.15 6.68 2.97
N ARG A 24 0.32 6.00 2.18
CA ARG A 24 -0.94 5.44 2.71
C ARG A 24 -0.63 4.39 3.78
N ALA A 25 0.47 3.66 3.64
CA ALA A 25 0.93 2.73 4.68
C ALA A 25 1.16 3.42 6.03
N GLN A 26 1.83 4.58 6.03
CA GLN A 26 2.08 5.35 7.26
C GLN A 26 0.77 5.80 7.92
N VAL A 27 -0.19 6.30 7.14
CA VAL A 27 -1.50 6.75 7.66
C VAL A 27 -2.24 5.60 8.34
N ILE A 28 -2.26 4.42 7.72
CA ILE A 28 -2.99 3.27 8.24
C ILE A 28 -2.29 2.67 9.46
N CYS A 29 -0.96 2.64 9.50
CA CYS A 29 -0.25 2.14 10.67
C CYS A 29 -0.44 3.05 11.89
N GLU A 30 -0.40 4.38 11.70
CA GLU A 30 -0.70 5.34 12.78
C GLU A 30 -2.14 5.17 13.28
N LEU A 31 -3.09 4.95 12.38
CA LEU A 31 -4.49 4.71 12.74
C LEU A 31 -4.66 3.42 13.56
N GLU A 32 -4.03 2.31 13.13
CA GLU A 32 -4.05 1.06 13.87
C GLU A 32 -3.39 1.24 15.25
N CYS A 33 -2.20 1.84 15.31
CA CYS A 33 -1.48 1.98 16.57
C CYS A 33 -2.10 2.97 17.55
N ALA A 34 -2.81 3.99 17.05
CA ALA A 34 -3.62 4.86 17.89
C ALA A 34 -4.74 4.09 18.61
N CYS A 35 -5.33 3.08 17.94
CA CYS A 35 -6.35 2.21 18.53
C CYS A 35 -5.76 1.13 19.45
N GLN A 36 -4.72 0.44 18.99
CA GLN A 36 -4.20 -0.77 19.65
C GLN A 36 -3.14 -0.47 20.71
N HIS A 37 -2.82 0.81 20.94
CA HIS A 37 -1.80 1.27 21.88
C HIS A 37 -0.45 0.57 21.67
N CYS A 38 0.02 0.53 20.41
CA CYS A 38 1.27 -0.13 20.05
C CYS A 38 2.45 0.34 20.92
N SER A 39 3.32 -0.59 21.30
CA SER A 39 4.67 -0.23 21.75
C SER A 39 5.50 0.25 20.56
N ASP A 40 6.58 1.01 20.79
CA ASP A 40 7.48 1.46 19.72
C ASP A 40 7.93 0.31 18.79
N HIS A 41 8.21 -0.85 19.37
CA HIS A 41 8.60 -2.03 18.60
C HIS A 41 7.45 -2.59 17.75
N ASP A 42 6.22 -2.57 18.26
CA ASP A 42 5.06 -3.06 17.52
C ASP A 42 4.63 -2.07 16.44
N GLU A 43 4.72 -0.76 16.71
CA GLU A 43 4.49 0.28 15.71
C GLU A 43 5.43 0.12 14.51
N ILE A 44 6.73 -0.08 14.75
CA ILE A 44 7.69 -0.37 13.67
C ILE A 44 7.23 -1.57 12.84
N ARG A 45 6.86 -2.68 13.48
CA ARG A 45 6.45 -3.90 12.77
C ARG A 45 5.16 -3.71 11.97
N VAL A 46 4.17 -3.00 12.52
CA VAL A 46 2.90 -2.73 11.86
C VAL A 46 3.11 -1.80 10.66
N CYS A 47 3.87 -0.71 10.85
CA CYS A 47 4.19 0.23 9.78
C CYS A 47 5.02 -0.44 8.66
N GLU A 48 6.03 -1.24 8.99
CA GLU A 48 6.81 -2.01 8.00
C GLU A 48 5.94 -3.00 7.22
N SER A 49 4.99 -3.67 7.89
CA SER A 49 4.05 -4.57 7.23
C SER A 49 3.17 -3.84 6.21
N HIS A 50 2.64 -2.66 6.57
CA HIS A 50 1.84 -1.86 5.63
C HIS A 50 2.70 -1.29 4.51
N ALA A 51 3.93 -0.85 4.80
CA ALA A 51 4.86 -0.35 3.80
C ALA A 51 5.22 -1.43 2.77
N ALA A 52 5.46 -2.68 3.22
CA ALA A 52 5.71 -3.80 2.32
C ALA A 52 4.50 -4.11 1.43
N ARG A 53 3.26 -3.97 1.93
CA ARG A 53 2.06 -4.17 1.11
C ARG A 53 1.87 -3.07 0.07
N GLU A 54 2.15 -1.83 0.45
CA GLU A 54 2.15 -0.68 -0.46
C GLU A 54 3.21 -0.85 -1.57
N GLU A 55 4.41 -1.29 -1.20
CA GLU A 55 5.48 -1.61 -2.17
C GLU A 55 5.08 -2.75 -3.11
N VAL A 56 4.50 -3.85 -2.59
CA VAL A 56 4.00 -4.94 -3.43
C VAL A 56 2.94 -4.44 -4.41
N ALA A 57 1.99 -3.62 -3.93
CA ALA A 57 0.99 -3.04 -4.80
C ALA A 57 1.63 -2.15 -5.88
N ASP A 58 2.64 -1.35 -5.52
CA ASP A 58 3.34 -0.48 -6.48
C ASP A 58 4.11 -1.27 -7.54
N VAL A 59 4.86 -2.29 -7.13
CA VAL A 59 5.61 -3.18 -8.05
C VAL A 59 4.69 -3.84 -9.07
N TYR A 60 3.48 -4.22 -8.67
CA TYR A 60 2.48 -4.82 -9.58
C TYR A 60 1.58 -3.80 -10.30
N GLY A 61 1.81 -2.49 -10.14
CA GLY A 61 0.99 -1.44 -10.76
C GLY A 61 -0.43 -1.34 -10.18
N CYS A 62 -0.63 -1.81 -8.95
CA CYS A 62 -1.88 -1.87 -8.20
C CYS A 62 -2.01 -0.76 -7.14
N SER A 63 -1.22 0.31 -7.22
CA SER A 63 -1.22 1.42 -6.24
C SER A 63 -2.60 2.09 -6.06
N ASP A 64 -3.40 2.17 -7.12
CA ASP A 64 -4.78 2.67 -7.05
C ASP A 64 -5.70 1.73 -6.26
N ALA A 65 -5.54 0.42 -6.43
CA ALA A 65 -6.31 -0.58 -5.68
C ALA A 65 -5.90 -0.60 -4.21
N TRP A 66 -4.61 -0.43 -3.91
CA TRP A 66 -4.10 -0.24 -2.55
C TRP A 66 -4.68 1.04 -1.92
N THR A 67 -4.71 2.13 -2.67
CA THR A 67 -5.31 3.38 -2.21
C THR A 67 -6.81 3.20 -1.93
N ALA A 68 -7.56 2.55 -2.81
CA ALA A 68 -8.99 2.28 -2.59
C ALA A 68 -9.23 1.44 -1.33
N PHE A 69 -8.43 0.40 -1.11
CA PHE A 69 -8.49 -0.42 0.10
C PHE A 69 -8.18 0.40 1.35
N THR A 70 -7.05 1.13 1.37
CA THR A 70 -6.64 1.91 2.55
C THR A 70 -7.58 3.07 2.84
N VAL A 71 -8.17 3.71 1.83
CA VAL A 71 -9.22 4.73 2.06
C VAL A 71 -10.44 4.11 2.72
N CYS A 72 -10.91 2.95 2.24
CA CYS A 72 -11.99 2.25 2.91
C CYS A 72 -11.62 1.89 4.36
N TYR A 73 -10.41 1.37 4.57
CA TYR A 73 -9.92 0.96 5.88
C TYR A 73 -9.88 2.13 6.87
N GLU A 74 -9.44 3.30 6.42
CA GLU A 74 -9.47 4.55 7.19
C GLU A 74 -10.91 5.00 7.50
N GLU A 75 -11.80 5.01 6.50
CA GLU A 75 -13.17 5.53 6.66
C GLU A 75 -14.12 4.59 7.41
N LYS A 76 -13.89 3.27 7.30
CA LYS A 76 -14.80 2.23 7.81
C LYS A 76 -14.22 1.43 8.95
N GLY A 77 -12.92 1.51 9.21
CA GLY A 77 -12.33 0.82 10.33
C GLY A 77 -12.84 1.36 11.67
N THR A 78 -13.00 0.47 12.64
CA THR A 78 -13.43 0.81 13.99
C THR A 78 -12.48 0.19 15.00
N CYS A 79 -12.20 0.95 16.04
CA CYS A 79 -11.51 0.44 17.22
C CYS A 79 -12.52 -0.22 18.15
N ASP A 80 -12.33 -1.51 18.43
CA ASP A 80 -13.06 -2.17 19.52
C ASP A 80 -12.38 -1.82 20.85
N GLU A 81 -13.01 -0.94 21.63
CA GLU A 81 -12.51 -0.48 22.94
C GLU A 81 -12.39 -1.59 23.99
N THR A 82 -12.97 -2.78 23.76
CA THR A 82 -12.86 -3.91 24.69
C THR A 82 -11.66 -4.78 24.38
N SER A 83 -11.32 -4.94 23.10
CA SER A 83 -10.23 -5.82 22.66
C SER A 83 -8.99 -5.07 22.16
N ASP A 84 -9.05 -3.74 22.10
CA ASP A 84 -8.05 -2.86 21.50
C ASP A 84 -7.68 -3.34 20.10
N LEU A 85 -8.68 -3.77 19.30
CA LEU A 85 -8.48 -4.25 17.93
C LEU A 85 -9.10 -3.27 16.94
N PHE A 86 -8.27 -2.79 16.02
CA PHE A 86 -8.74 -2.05 14.86
C PHE A 86 -9.18 -3.03 13.78
N SER A 87 -10.42 -2.92 13.29
CA SER A 87 -10.86 -3.74 12.16
C SER A 87 -11.98 -3.09 11.36
N THR A 88 -12.14 -3.54 10.11
CA THR A 88 -13.30 -3.23 9.26
C THR A 88 -14.42 -4.25 9.40
N ARG A 89 -14.26 -5.26 10.26
CA ARG A 89 -15.19 -6.37 10.42
C ARG A 89 -16.39 -5.98 11.29
N GLU A 90 -17.56 -6.45 10.90
CA GLU A 90 -18.82 -6.29 11.62
C GLU A 90 -19.06 -7.47 12.56
N GLU A 91 -20.00 -7.32 13.50
CA GLU A 91 -20.43 -8.36 14.44
C GLU A 91 -20.92 -9.64 13.72
N ASN A 92 -21.52 -9.48 12.54
CA ASN A 92 -21.99 -10.58 11.70
C ASN A 92 -20.86 -11.25 10.88
N ASN A 93 -19.59 -10.89 11.14
CA ASN A 93 -18.39 -11.32 10.41
C ASN A 93 -18.24 -10.80 8.97
N ALA A 94 -19.10 -9.91 8.49
CA ALA A 94 -18.90 -9.22 7.23
C ALA A 94 -17.74 -8.22 7.32
N ASP A 95 -17.05 -7.99 6.21
CA ASP A 95 -15.99 -6.99 6.12
C ASP A 95 -16.49 -5.78 5.30
N ARG A 96 -16.55 -4.60 5.94
CA ARG A 96 -16.99 -3.35 5.30
C ARG A 96 -16.11 -2.94 4.12
N CYS A 97 -14.87 -3.40 4.09
CA CYS A 97 -13.90 -3.17 3.01
C CYS A 97 -13.59 -4.43 2.19
N GLY A 98 -14.41 -5.48 2.34
CA GLY A 98 -14.19 -6.76 1.67
C GLY A 98 -14.29 -6.68 0.13
N LYS A 99 -14.87 -5.62 -0.44
CA LYS A 99 -14.86 -5.40 -1.89
C LYS A 99 -13.52 -4.84 -2.35
N GLU A 100 -13.05 -3.78 -1.69
CA GLU A 100 -11.79 -3.10 -1.99
C GLU A 100 -10.59 -4.02 -1.72
N ALA A 101 -10.63 -4.78 -0.62
CA ALA A 101 -9.64 -5.80 -0.30
C ALA A 101 -9.54 -6.88 -1.40
N ARG A 102 -10.69 -7.38 -1.89
CA ARG A 102 -10.70 -8.32 -3.03
C ARG A 102 -10.19 -7.66 -4.32
N GLY A 103 -10.56 -6.42 -4.60
CA GLY A 103 -10.07 -5.70 -5.78
C GLY A 103 -8.54 -5.53 -5.79
N LEU A 104 -7.93 -5.29 -4.62
CA LEU A 104 -6.47 -5.27 -4.48
C LEU A 104 -5.86 -6.65 -4.75
N LEU A 105 -6.41 -7.71 -4.16
CA LEU A 105 -5.92 -9.07 -4.37
C LEU A 105 -6.03 -9.50 -5.83
N ASP A 106 -7.19 -9.27 -6.45
CA ASP A 106 -7.45 -9.58 -7.86
C ASP A 106 -6.47 -8.83 -8.78
N CYS A 107 -6.13 -7.58 -8.45
CA CYS A 107 -5.13 -6.81 -9.19
C CYS A 107 -3.74 -7.45 -9.11
N ILE A 108 -3.28 -7.79 -7.90
CA ILE A 108 -1.97 -8.41 -7.67
C ILE A 108 -1.92 -9.80 -8.32
N GLU A 109 -2.98 -10.60 -8.21
CA GLU A 109 -3.07 -11.92 -8.83
C GLU A 109 -3.01 -11.83 -10.36
N ALA A 110 -3.77 -10.91 -10.97
CA ALA A 110 -3.72 -10.69 -12.40
C ALA A 110 -2.32 -10.26 -12.86
N ALA A 111 -1.70 -9.28 -12.19
CA ALA A 111 -0.37 -8.80 -12.53
C ALA A 111 0.71 -9.88 -12.38
N SER A 112 0.67 -10.66 -11.29
CA SER A 112 1.62 -11.75 -11.04
C SER A 112 1.45 -12.93 -12.00
N ALA A 113 0.23 -13.22 -12.47
CA ALA A 113 0.00 -14.24 -13.49
C ALA A 113 0.56 -13.84 -14.86
N HIS A 114 0.59 -12.54 -15.18
CA HIS A 114 1.16 -12.02 -16.44
C HIS A 114 2.69 -11.99 -16.44
N ASP A 115 3.33 -11.87 -15.29
CA ASP A 115 4.80 -11.90 -15.16
C ASP A 115 5.39 -13.32 -15.30
N GLY A 116 4.54 -14.35 -15.30
CA GLY A 116 4.92 -15.76 -15.46
C GLY A 116 5.13 -16.24 -16.90
N ASN A 117 5.00 -15.37 -17.91
CA ASN A 117 4.95 -15.79 -19.33
C ASN A 117 6.32 -15.88 -20.03
N TRP A 118 7.37 -16.29 -19.30
CA TRP A 118 8.76 -16.45 -19.80
C TRP A 118 9.14 -17.92 -20.12
N PHE A 119 8.28 -18.67 -20.81
CA PHE A 119 8.65 -19.98 -21.39
C PHE A 119 8.14 -20.15 -22.82
#